data_AF-A0A9X3D638-F1
#
_entry.id   AF-A0A9X3D638-F1
#
_cell.length_a   1.000
_cell.length_b   1.000
_cell.length_c   1.000
_cell.angle_alpha   90.00
_cell.angle_beta   90.00
_cell.angle_gamma   90.00
#
_symmetry.space_group_name_H-M   'P 1'
#
loop_
_entity.id
_entity.type
_entity.pdbx_description
1 polymer ?
#
loop_
_entity_poly.entity_id
_entity_poly.type
_entity_poly.pdbx_seq_one_letter_code
_entity_poly.pdbx_strand_id
1 'polypeptide(L)'
;MTTDRSSRPVAYFFAQVGGARRDVLERMPGQLPRQAAMGAVIMTTAVFAAVSATYALLIADVTDVLLIAIVFGIGWGIAILNLDRMLVMGMGKERNPKRLIMLAIPRVFLALVIGVVISTPLMLKIFEPEVDAQLQKNILTQQEELRSQLQGSTTASDLAAAKGTLNELRATINAGPTTDPAANSEVKAIQSEIDALAKTASTQKSDYEKARAAALAEEDGTGGTGVAGCAAACVAKQRVANEAQARWDATTQQIAAKEAKKQQTINALRPQLLEESKQAIADAQRDIPHVQQTVNDLQQKVDAANGTSHEVALNNTGLIARLKALSDVTASDGTTRMARLAVAALFICLELLPVIFKVLTNLGKPTAYDNAIDQIDDIETDQALADWNRTQAETQRVKDEEAEELDHAREKRNIRRQVEIAAEQDQAQHHEQTLRLVNKEVAEHQREVVSEALAEWRDAARAAAGVRMNAWRQNVVGNGPAPKHVHDPTGQPMPANGTTPPGPTVTVTSLPDPGTI
;
A
#
# COMPACT_ATOMS: atom_id res chain seq x y z
N MET A 1 2.17 45.10 49.74
CA MET A 1 2.68 43.71 49.73
C MET A 1 3.02 43.33 48.30
N THR A 2 4.30 43.14 47.99
CA THR A 2 4.77 42.62 46.70
C THR A 2 4.95 41.11 46.83
N THR A 3 3.90 40.34 46.53
CA THR A 3 4.02 38.89 46.42
C THR A 3 4.90 38.52 45.23
N ASP A 4 5.76 37.53 45.42
CA ASP A 4 6.68 37.03 44.40
C ASP A 4 5.93 36.61 43.12
N ARG A 5 6.29 37.26 41.99
CA ARG A 5 5.69 37.00 40.67
C ARG A 5 6.26 35.76 39.97
N SER A 6 7.32 35.13 40.49
CA SER A 6 8.09 34.10 39.78
C SER A 6 7.77 32.64 40.16
N SER A 7 7.26 32.39 41.37
CA SER A 7 7.12 31.04 41.99
C SER A 7 6.27 29.96 41.29
N ARG A 8 5.72 30.18 40.09
CA ARG A 8 4.81 29.20 39.43
C ARG A 8 5.13 28.89 37.95
N PRO A 9 6.38 28.60 37.57
CA PRO A 9 6.76 28.34 36.17
C PRO A 9 5.96 27.19 35.54
N VAL A 10 5.67 26.13 36.31
CA VAL A 10 4.88 24.96 35.87
C VAL A 10 3.45 25.36 35.47
N ALA A 11 2.81 26.27 36.21
CA ALA A 11 1.45 26.71 35.91
C ALA A 11 1.41 27.58 34.64
N TYR A 12 2.41 28.43 34.43
CA TYR A 12 2.56 29.19 33.18
C TYR A 12 2.82 28.26 31.98
N PHE A 13 3.68 27.25 32.13
CA PHE A 13 3.92 26.25 31.09
C PHE A 13 2.62 25.55 30.66
N PHE A 14 1.84 24.99 31.59
CA PHE A 14 0.56 24.38 31.24
C PHE A 14 -0.41 25.38 30.61
N ALA A 15 -0.49 26.62 31.10
CA ALA A 15 -1.34 27.63 30.49
C ALA A 15 -0.94 27.97 29.04
N GLN A 16 0.36 28.01 28.73
CA GLN A 16 0.88 28.22 27.38
C GLN A 16 0.59 27.02 26.45
N VAL A 17 0.64 25.78 26.96
CA VAL A 17 0.18 24.59 26.22
C VAL A 17 -1.32 24.69 25.90
N GLY A 18 -2.13 25.17 26.85
CA GLY A 18 -3.55 25.48 26.65
C GLY A 18 -3.83 26.65 25.68
N GLY A 19 -2.78 27.28 25.11
CA GLY A 19 -2.90 28.39 24.16
C GLY A 19 -3.01 29.78 24.80
N ALA A 20 -2.76 29.93 26.10
CA ALA A 20 -2.90 31.21 26.79
C ALA A 20 -1.67 32.13 26.64
N ARG A 21 -1.93 33.43 26.44
CA ARG A 21 -0.94 34.52 26.38
C ARG A 21 -0.34 34.78 27.77
N ARG A 22 0.97 34.59 27.89
CA ARG A 22 1.70 34.65 29.18
C ARG A 22 1.79 36.08 29.72
N ASP A 23 2.05 37.05 28.84
CA ASP A 23 2.01 38.50 29.07
C ASP A 23 0.69 38.96 29.70
N VAL A 24 -0.43 38.35 29.31
CA VAL A 24 -1.76 38.64 29.86
C VAL A 24 -1.96 37.96 31.23
N LEU A 25 -1.44 36.74 31.41
CA LEU A 25 -1.53 36.01 32.69
C LEU A 25 -0.60 36.56 33.79
N GLU A 26 0.55 37.15 33.43
CA GLU A 26 1.42 37.87 34.39
C GLU A 26 0.77 39.17 34.89
N ARG A 27 -0.13 39.77 34.09
CA ARG A 27 -0.98 40.90 34.50
C ARG A 27 -2.22 40.45 35.29
N MET A 28 -2.73 39.24 35.03
CA MET A 28 -3.94 38.68 35.68
C MET A 28 -3.72 37.28 36.29
N PRO A 29 -2.91 37.15 37.36
CA PRO A 29 -2.58 35.86 37.97
C PRO A 29 -3.78 35.09 38.53
N GLY A 30 -4.93 35.75 38.78
CA GLY A 30 -6.17 35.09 39.19
C GLY A 30 -6.79 34.18 38.12
N GLN A 31 -6.45 34.36 36.84
CA GLN A 31 -6.93 33.50 35.74
C GLN A 31 -5.96 32.34 35.44
N LEU A 32 -4.73 32.39 35.97
CA LEU A 32 -3.69 31.37 35.74
C LEU A 32 -4.14 29.94 36.09
N PRO A 33 -4.82 29.66 37.23
CA PRO A 33 -5.24 28.29 37.55
C PRO A 33 -6.22 27.70 36.52
N ARG A 34 -7.08 28.54 35.93
CA ARG A 34 -8.09 28.13 34.95
C ARG A 34 -7.44 27.75 33.61
N GLN A 35 -6.50 28.56 33.12
CA GLN A 35 -5.79 28.26 31.88
C GLN A 35 -4.77 27.13 32.05
N ALA A 36 -4.10 27.05 33.21
CA ALA A 36 -3.22 25.93 33.54
C ALA A 36 -3.98 24.60 33.60
N ALA A 37 -5.17 24.56 34.21
CA ALA A 37 -6.01 23.35 34.20
C ALA A 37 -6.39 22.93 32.78
N MET A 38 -6.74 23.89 31.90
CA MET A 38 -7.09 23.60 30.51
C MET A 38 -5.95 22.93 29.73
N GLY A 39 -4.72 23.46 29.83
CA GLY A 39 -3.55 22.85 29.19
C GLY A 39 -3.07 21.56 29.87
N ALA A 40 -3.31 21.37 31.17
CA ALA A 40 -3.02 20.12 31.85
C ALA A 40 -3.89 18.96 31.34
N VAL A 41 -5.17 19.21 31.00
CA VAL A 41 -6.03 18.22 30.34
C VAL A 41 -5.48 17.84 28.96
N ILE A 42 -5.05 18.83 28.16
CA ILE A 42 -4.49 18.60 26.81
C ILE A 42 -3.13 17.88 26.86
N MET A 43 -2.32 18.12 27.89
CA MET A 43 -1.13 17.30 28.15
C MET A 43 -1.49 15.86 28.57
N THR A 44 -2.63 15.66 29.22
CA THR A 44 -3.07 14.33 29.68
C THR A 44 -3.53 13.46 28.51
N THR A 45 -4.29 14.00 27.55
CA THR A 45 -4.65 13.29 26.30
C THR A 45 -3.40 12.90 25.51
N ALA A 46 -2.47 13.85 25.32
CA ALA A 46 -1.19 13.61 24.66
C ALA A 46 -0.32 12.52 25.32
N VAL A 47 -0.27 12.45 26.66
CA VAL A 47 0.46 11.40 27.40
C VAL A 47 -0.20 10.03 27.23
N PHE A 48 -1.53 9.94 27.32
CA PHE A 48 -2.23 8.67 27.06
C PHE A 48 -2.08 8.21 25.61
N ALA A 49 -2.09 9.13 24.64
CA ALA A 49 -1.79 8.83 23.25
C ALA A 49 -0.36 8.30 23.06
N ALA A 50 0.63 8.88 23.74
CA ALA A 50 2.02 8.43 23.68
C ALA A 50 2.20 7.01 24.27
N VAL A 51 1.59 6.73 25.42
CA VAL A 51 1.64 5.41 26.06
C VAL A 51 0.92 4.36 25.19
N SER A 52 -0.26 4.69 24.68
CA SER A 52 -1.03 3.77 23.82
C SER A 52 -0.31 3.49 22.49
N ALA A 53 0.29 4.50 21.85
CA ALA A 53 1.11 4.30 20.64
C ALA A 53 2.39 3.50 20.90
N THR A 54 3.07 3.74 22.04
CA THR A 54 4.24 2.93 22.45
C THR A 54 3.85 1.46 22.58
N TYR A 55 2.74 1.16 23.28
CA TYR A 55 2.28 -0.21 23.45
C TYR A 55 1.76 -0.82 22.15
N ALA A 56 1.10 -0.04 21.29
CA ALA A 56 0.61 -0.48 19.98
C ALA A 56 1.74 -0.98 19.07
N LEU A 57 2.92 -0.34 19.08
CA LEU A 57 4.08 -0.81 18.32
C LEU A 57 4.66 -2.12 18.87
N LEU A 58 4.64 -2.30 20.19
CA LEU A 58 5.17 -3.49 20.86
C LEU A 58 4.27 -4.72 20.68
N ILE A 59 2.94 -4.56 20.64
CA ILE A 59 1.99 -5.67 20.40
C ILE A 59 1.73 -5.96 18.92
N ALA A 60 2.22 -5.11 18.02
CA ALA A 60 2.13 -5.27 16.57
C ALA A 60 3.42 -5.80 15.92
N ASP A 61 4.43 -6.18 16.74
CA ASP A 61 5.74 -6.68 16.33
C ASP A 61 6.46 -5.78 15.31
N VAL A 62 6.24 -4.45 15.40
CA VAL A 62 6.84 -3.44 14.50
C VAL A 62 8.27 -3.10 14.91
N THR A 63 8.62 -3.28 16.19
CA THR A 63 9.97 -3.03 16.71
C THR A 63 10.20 -3.71 18.06
N ASP A 64 11.15 -4.65 18.13
CA ASP A 64 11.62 -5.25 19.39
C ASP A 64 12.32 -4.23 20.31
N VAL A 65 12.80 -3.12 19.74
CA VAL A 65 13.57 -2.10 20.46
C VAL A 65 12.62 -1.14 21.18
N LEU A 66 12.41 -1.38 22.48
CA LEU A 66 11.61 -0.55 23.38
C LEU A 66 11.92 0.97 23.26
N LEU A 67 13.19 1.34 23.09
CA LEU A 67 13.60 2.74 22.96
C LEU A 67 13.06 3.40 21.67
N ILE A 68 12.97 2.65 20.55
CA ILE A 68 12.37 3.14 19.30
C ILE A 68 10.85 3.31 19.50
N ALA A 69 10.18 2.33 20.13
CA ALA A 69 8.76 2.42 20.43
C ALA A 69 8.42 3.63 21.33
N ILE A 70 9.24 3.92 22.35
CA ILE A 70 9.09 5.10 23.22
C ILE A 70 9.30 6.41 22.45
N VAL A 71 10.35 6.51 21.62
CA VAL A 71 10.62 7.72 20.82
C VAL A 71 9.50 8.00 19.83
N PHE A 72 8.99 6.97 19.15
CA PHE A 72 7.82 7.11 18.27
C PHE A 72 6.56 7.49 19.06
N GLY A 73 6.30 6.85 20.20
CA GLY A 73 5.18 7.17 21.08
C GLY A 73 5.19 8.62 21.54
N ILE A 74 6.35 9.15 21.95
CA ILE A 74 6.52 10.58 22.28
C ILE A 74 6.23 11.47 21.06
N GLY A 75 6.74 11.11 19.87
CA GLY A 75 6.44 11.83 18.63
C GLY A 75 4.94 11.85 18.29
N TRP A 76 4.25 10.73 18.46
CA TRP A 76 2.80 10.62 18.28
C TRP A 76 2.02 11.44 19.32
N GLY A 77 2.42 11.39 20.59
CA GLY A 77 1.86 12.23 21.65
C GLY A 77 2.00 13.72 21.36
N ILE A 78 3.14 14.15 20.80
CA ILE A 78 3.36 15.54 20.34
C ILE A 78 2.47 15.88 19.13
N ALA A 79 2.22 14.94 18.22
CA ALA A 79 1.29 15.15 17.11
C ALA A 79 -0.15 15.36 17.61
N ILE A 80 -0.62 14.52 18.53
CA ILE A 80 -1.93 14.67 19.20
C ILE A 80 -1.99 15.99 19.98
N LEU A 81 -0.96 16.33 20.77
CA LEU A 81 -0.87 17.58 21.52
C LEU A 81 -1.08 18.82 20.62
N ASN A 82 -0.45 18.84 19.44
CA ASN A 82 -0.59 19.93 18.49
C ASN A 82 -1.99 19.98 17.85
N LEU A 83 -2.58 18.81 17.56
CA LEU A 83 -3.92 18.68 16.98
C LEU A 83 -5.00 19.16 17.98
N ASP A 84 -4.97 18.64 19.21
CA ASP A 84 -5.82 19.05 20.34
C ASP A 84 -5.73 20.57 20.55
N ARG A 85 -4.50 21.09 20.66
CA ARG A 85 -4.22 22.51 20.85
C ARG A 85 -4.76 23.37 19.69
N MET A 86 -4.58 22.94 18.44
CA MET A 86 -5.10 23.66 17.26
C MET A 86 -6.62 23.77 17.30
N LEU A 87 -7.33 22.67 17.56
CA LEU A 87 -8.80 22.66 17.61
C LEU A 87 -9.35 23.44 18.82
N VAL A 88 -8.65 23.39 19.96
CA VAL A 88 -8.96 24.20 21.15
C VAL A 88 -8.81 25.70 20.90
N MET A 89 -7.71 26.13 20.28
CA MET A 89 -7.47 27.54 19.95
C MET A 89 -8.44 28.04 18.87
N GLY A 90 -8.81 27.19 17.89
CA GLY A 90 -9.79 27.50 16.84
C GLY A 90 -11.21 27.76 17.36
N MET A 91 -11.54 27.38 18.60
CA MET A 91 -12.77 27.76 19.29
C MET A 91 -12.61 29.06 20.12
N GLY A 92 -11.52 29.80 19.97
CA GLY A 92 -11.36 31.14 20.54
C GLY A 92 -12.37 32.14 19.99
N LYS A 93 -12.77 33.11 20.83
CA LYS A 93 -13.65 34.27 20.51
C LYS A 93 -15.09 33.98 19.99
N GLU A 94 -15.42 32.77 19.56
CA GLU A 94 -16.75 32.45 19.03
C GLU A 94 -17.84 32.39 20.10
N ARG A 95 -18.80 33.33 20.03
CA ARG A 95 -19.90 33.53 20.99
C ARG A 95 -21.28 33.08 20.49
N ASN A 96 -21.43 32.72 19.20
CA ASN A 96 -22.70 32.23 18.66
C ASN A 96 -22.85 30.72 18.95
N PRO A 97 -23.86 30.26 19.72
CA PRO A 97 -23.97 28.86 20.12
C PRO A 97 -24.10 27.90 18.94
N LYS A 98 -24.74 28.30 17.82
CA LYS A 98 -24.85 27.45 16.63
C LYS A 98 -23.48 27.27 15.95
N ARG A 99 -22.71 28.35 15.80
CA ARG A 99 -21.37 28.32 15.18
C ARG A 99 -20.35 27.61 16.06
N LEU A 100 -20.44 27.80 17.37
CA LEU A 100 -19.63 27.10 18.37
C LEU A 100 -19.89 25.58 18.36
N ILE A 101 -21.15 25.13 18.32
CA ILE A 101 -21.47 23.70 18.17
C ILE A 101 -20.95 23.17 16.82
N MET A 102 -21.11 23.93 15.73
CA MET A 102 -20.58 23.57 14.41
C MET A 102 -19.05 23.39 14.42
N LEU A 103 -18.30 24.24 15.14
CA LEU A 103 -16.85 24.11 15.32
C LEU A 103 -16.45 22.95 16.23
N ALA A 104 -17.30 22.58 17.19
CA ALA A 104 -17.07 21.42 18.06
C ALA A 104 -17.27 20.08 17.35
N ILE A 105 -18.18 19.98 16.37
CA ILE A 105 -18.53 18.72 15.68
C ILE A 105 -17.31 17.96 15.10
N PRO A 106 -16.40 18.59 14.32
CA PRO A 106 -15.20 17.90 13.81
C PRO A 106 -14.32 17.31 14.91
N ARG A 107 -14.17 18.03 16.04
CA ARG A 107 -13.41 17.54 17.19
C ARG A 107 -14.14 16.44 17.96
N VAL A 108 -15.47 16.49 18.07
CA VAL A 108 -16.27 15.43 18.70
C VAL A 108 -16.19 14.14 17.90
N PHE A 109 -16.28 14.22 16.57
CA PHE A 109 -16.07 13.08 15.69
C PHE A 109 -14.64 12.52 15.82
N LEU A 110 -13.63 13.38 15.82
CA LEU A 110 -12.25 12.95 15.98
C LEU A 110 -11.98 12.32 17.35
N ALA A 111 -12.53 12.87 18.43
CA ALA A 111 -12.44 12.32 19.79
C ALA A 111 -13.11 10.94 19.90
N LEU A 112 -14.19 10.70 19.17
CA LEU A 112 -14.83 9.38 19.08
C LEU A 112 -13.90 8.37 18.40
N VAL A 113 -13.30 8.72 17.25
CA VAL A 113 -12.36 7.84 16.52
C VAL A 113 -11.08 7.59 17.33
N ILE A 114 -10.42 8.66 17.79
CA ILE A 114 -9.16 8.59 18.54
C ILE A 114 -9.37 7.88 19.89
N GLY A 115 -10.46 8.17 20.62
CA GLY A 115 -10.76 7.51 21.89
C GLY A 115 -10.94 6.00 21.75
N VAL A 116 -11.64 5.53 20.71
CA VAL A 116 -11.76 4.08 20.41
C VAL A 116 -10.40 3.48 20.03
N VAL A 117 -9.63 4.14 19.18
CA VAL A 117 -8.30 3.66 18.75
C VAL A 117 -7.33 3.58 19.94
N ILE A 118 -7.18 4.65 20.73
CA ILE A 118 -6.32 4.71 21.92
C ILE A 118 -6.75 3.67 22.97
N SER A 119 -8.06 3.42 23.13
CA SER A 119 -8.54 2.41 24.07
C SER A 119 -8.15 0.99 23.70
N THR A 120 -7.93 0.67 22.41
CA THR A 120 -7.79 -0.73 21.95
C THR A 120 -6.47 -1.38 22.40
N PRO A 121 -5.27 -0.77 22.22
CA PRO A 121 -4.03 -1.31 22.76
C PRO A 121 -4.06 -1.45 24.29
N LEU A 122 -4.58 -0.44 25.01
CA LEU A 122 -4.64 -0.49 26.46
C LEU A 122 -5.61 -1.57 26.97
N MET A 123 -6.74 -1.78 26.26
CA MET A 123 -7.70 -2.85 26.56
C MET A 123 -7.09 -4.24 26.36
N LEU A 124 -6.26 -4.43 25.32
CA LEU A 124 -5.48 -5.67 25.14
C LEU A 124 -4.45 -5.90 26.26
N LYS A 125 -3.99 -4.86 26.97
CA LYS A 125 -3.09 -5.00 28.13
C LYS A 125 -3.83 -5.18 29.45
N ILE A 126 -4.98 -4.53 29.63
CA ILE A 126 -5.82 -4.67 30.84
C ILE A 126 -6.42 -6.08 30.92
N PHE A 127 -6.87 -6.62 29.79
CA PHE A 127 -7.47 -7.96 29.69
C PHE A 127 -6.49 -9.00 29.12
N GLU A 128 -5.18 -8.81 29.31
CA GLU A 128 -4.14 -9.72 28.80
C GLU A 128 -4.37 -11.19 29.27
N PRO A 129 -4.71 -11.49 30.55
CA PRO A 129 -5.00 -12.85 30.99
C PRO A 129 -6.23 -13.47 30.31
N GLU A 130 -7.32 -12.71 30.16
CA GLU A 130 -8.56 -13.18 29.54
C GLU A 130 -8.39 -13.38 28.02
N VAL A 131 -7.64 -12.48 27.38
CA VAL A 131 -7.29 -12.55 25.95
C VAL A 131 -6.40 -13.75 25.68
N ASP A 132 -5.36 -13.99 26.48
CA ASP A 132 -4.48 -15.14 26.29
C ASP A 132 -5.20 -16.47 26.58
N ALA A 133 -6.07 -16.53 27.59
CA ALA A 133 -6.90 -17.70 27.86
C ALA A 133 -7.88 -18.02 26.73
N GLN A 134 -8.56 -17.01 26.17
CA GLN A 134 -9.46 -17.20 25.03
C GLN A 134 -8.69 -17.44 23.72
N LEU A 135 -7.47 -16.92 23.56
CA LEU A 135 -6.58 -17.23 22.44
C LEU A 135 -6.19 -18.71 22.42
N GLN A 136 -5.78 -19.26 23.56
CA GLN A 136 -5.51 -20.71 23.70
C GLN A 136 -6.76 -21.55 23.39
N LYS A 137 -7.94 -21.15 23.89
CA LYS A 137 -9.20 -21.81 23.57
C LYS A 137 -9.56 -21.73 22.08
N ASN A 138 -9.33 -20.59 21.43
CA ASN A 138 -9.53 -20.41 19.99
C ASN A 138 -8.58 -21.32 19.18
N ILE A 139 -7.31 -21.39 19.57
CA ILE A 139 -6.31 -22.28 18.97
C ILE A 139 -6.74 -23.75 19.08
N LEU A 140 -7.13 -24.21 20.27
CA LEU A 140 -7.61 -25.58 20.48
C LEU A 140 -8.89 -25.88 19.69
N THR A 141 -9.80 -24.90 19.57
CA THR A 141 -11.03 -25.04 18.77
C THR A 141 -10.72 -25.17 17.28
N GLN A 142 -9.77 -24.38 16.74
CA GLN A 142 -9.32 -24.49 15.36
C GLN A 142 -8.60 -25.82 15.09
N GLN A 143 -7.79 -26.31 16.03
CA GLN A 143 -7.16 -27.62 15.92
C GLN A 143 -8.20 -28.75 15.87
N GLU A 144 -9.24 -28.73 16.72
CA GLU A 144 -10.28 -29.75 16.72
C GLU A 144 -11.21 -29.65 15.50
N GLU A 145 -11.54 -28.43 15.03
CA GLU A 145 -12.30 -28.23 13.79
C GLU A 145 -11.56 -28.79 12.57
N LEU A 146 -10.27 -28.49 12.44
CA LEU A 146 -9.44 -29.00 11.33
C LEU A 146 -9.19 -30.51 11.45
N ARG A 147 -9.00 -31.03 12.68
CA ARG A 147 -8.96 -32.47 12.97
C ARG A 147 -10.26 -33.18 12.59
N SER A 148 -11.41 -32.54 12.81
CA SER A 148 -12.74 -33.05 12.43
C SER A 148 -12.91 -33.05 10.90
N GLN A 149 -12.51 -31.98 10.21
CA GLN A 149 -12.49 -31.93 8.74
C GLN A 149 -11.57 -33.03 8.14
N LEU A 150 -10.43 -33.31 8.78
CA LEU A 150 -9.52 -34.40 8.37
C LEU A 150 -10.10 -35.79 8.64
N GLN A 151 -10.79 -36.01 9.76
CA GLN A 151 -11.52 -37.26 10.04
C GLN A 151 -12.70 -37.47 9.10
N GLY A 152 -13.37 -36.39 8.66
CA GLY A 152 -14.40 -36.42 7.62
C GLY A 152 -13.87 -36.56 6.19
N SER A 153 -12.55 -36.45 5.98
CA SER A 153 -11.92 -36.69 4.67
C SER A 153 -11.79 -38.18 4.39
N THR A 154 -11.85 -38.59 3.11
CA THR A 154 -11.69 -40.01 2.74
C THR A 154 -10.37 -40.56 3.28
N THR A 155 -9.29 -39.78 3.23
CA THR A 155 -7.92 -40.13 3.67
C THR A 155 -7.87 -40.82 5.04
N ALA A 156 -8.69 -40.39 6.01
CA ALA A 156 -8.74 -40.99 7.34
C ALA A 156 -9.45 -42.37 7.35
N SER A 157 -10.50 -42.50 6.55
CA SER A 157 -11.20 -43.78 6.31
C SER A 157 -10.33 -44.75 5.50
N ASP A 158 -9.68 -44.26 4.43
CA ASP A 158 -8.76 -44.99 3.57
C ASP A 158 -7.57 -45.53 4.39
N LEU A 159 -7.02 -44.74 5.31
CA LEU A 159 -5.96 -45.15 6.23
C LEU A 159 -6.42 -46.23 7.22
N ALA A 160 -7.66 -46.15 7.71
CA ALA A 160 -8.23 -47.16 8.60
C ALA A 160 -8.48 -48.47 7.84
N ALA A 161 -9.02 -48.40 6.62
CA ALA A 161 -9.24 -49.55 5.75
C ALA A 161 -7.91 -50.25 5.39
N ALA A 162 -6.90 -49.50 4.94
CA ALA A 162 -5.59 -50.04 4.59
C ALA A 162 -4.87 -50.68 5.79
N LYS A 163 -5.01 -50.13 7.00
CA LYS A 163 -4.53 -50.77 8.25
C LYS A 163 -5.31 -52.04 8.58
N GLY A 164 -6.60 -52.09 8.28
CA GLY A 164 -7.42 -53.30 8.36
C GLY A 164 -6.90 -54.41 7.45
N THR A 165 -6.77 -54.14 6.15
CA THR A 165 -6.24 -55.08 5.15
C THR A 165 -4.82 -55.54 5.50
N LEU A 166 -3.95 -54.66 5.99
CA LEU A 166 -2.59 -55.02 6.42
C LEU A 166 -2.60 -56.02 7.60
N ASN A 167 -3.53 -55.87 8.54
CA ASN A 167 -3.69 -56.80 9.66
C ASN A 167 -4.28 -58.14 9.22
N GLU A 168 -5.22 -58.15 8.28
CA GLU A 168 -5.80 -59.36 7.69
C GLU A 168 -4.76 -60.18 6.91
N LEU A 169 -3.98 -59.52 6.03
CA LEU A 169 -2.86 -60.13 5.31
C LEU A 169 -1.84 -60.76 6.27
N ARG A 170 -1.50 -60.06 7.37
CA ARG A 170 -0.61 -60.58 8.42
C ARG A 170 -1.24 -61.75 9.18
N ALA A 171 -2.55 -61.74 9.43
CA ALA A 171 -3.25 -62.85 10.07
C ALA A 171 -3.20 -64.13 9.20
N THR A 172 -3.44 -64.01 7.89
CA THR A 172 -3.33 -65.11 6.92
C THR A 172 -1.94 -65.73 6.91
N ILE A 173 -0.88 -64.92 6.93
CA ILE A 173 0.51 -65.43 7.01
C ILE A 173 0.79 -66.08 8.37
N ASN A 174 0.36 -65.46 9.46
CA ASN A 174 0.60 -65.96 10.83
C ASN A 174 -0.17 -67.25 11.14
N ALA A 175 -1.31 -67.50 10.49
CA ALA A 175 -2.04 -68.76 10.58
C ALA A 175 -1.27 -69.93 9.93
N GLY A 176 -0.40 -69.63 8.97
CA GLY A 176 0.39 -70.61 8.23
C GLY A 176 -0.44 -71.49 7.28
N PRO A 177 0.21 -72.42 6.55
CA PRO A 177 -0.49 -73.30 5.61
C PRO A 177 -1.47 -74.23 6.35
N THR A 178 -2.76 -73.94 6.22
CA THR A 178 -3.84 -74.72 6.82
C THR A 178 -4.44 -75.67 5.79
N THR A 179 -4.84 -76.86 6.25
CA THR A 179 -5.48 -77.87 5.40
C THR A 179 -6.82 -78.34 5.99
N ASP A 180 -7.51 -77.52 6.79
CA ASP A 180 -8.70 -77.95 7.55
C ASP A 180 -9.79 -78.53 6.62
N PRO A 181 -9.98 -79.87 6.61
CA PRO A 181 -10.96 -80.50 5.74
C PRO A 181 -12.38 -80.34 6.28
N ALA A 182 -12.56 -80.06 7.57
CA ALA A 182 -13.87 -80.02 8.21
C ALA A 182 -14.73 -78.83 7.73
N ALA A 183 -14.10 -77.78 7.20
CA ALA A 183 -14.78 -76.68 6.56
C ALA A 183 -15.44 -77.05 5.21
N ASN A 184 -14.92 -78.05 4.50
CA ASN A 184 -15.33 -78.40 3.13
C ASN A 184 -16.76 -78.99 3.06
N SER A 185 -17.51 -78.64 2.01
CA SER A 185 -18.91 -79.03 1.81
C SER A 185 -19.11 -80.53 1.59
N GLU A 186 -18.20 -81.23 0.89
CA GLU A 186 -18.29 -82.68 0.68
C GLU A 186 -18.01 -83.44 1.98
N VAL A 187 -17.00 -83.01 2.75
CA VAL A 187 -16.66 -83.59 4.06
C VAL A 187 -17.81 -83.39 5.06
N LYS A 188 -18.46 -82.22 5.06
CA LYS A 188 -19.68 -81.93 5.84
C LYS A 188 -20.86 -82.81 5.43
N ALA A 189 -21.07 -83.02 4.13
CA ALA A 189 -22.12 -83.90 3.62
C ALA A 189 -21.93 -85.35 4.11
N ILE A 190 -20.72 -85.90 3.96
CA ILE A 190 -20.41 -87.26 4.43
C ILE A 190 -20.53 -87.35 5.97
N GLN A 191 -20.15 -86.32 6.72
CA GLN A 191 -20.37 -86.29 8.18
C GLN A 191 -21.85 -86.35 8.53
N SER A 192 -22.71 -85.58 7.86
CA SER A 192 -24.16 -85.58 8.12
C SER A 192 -24.80 -86.95 7.82
N GLU A 193 -24.30 -87.68 6.82
CA GLU A 193 -24.69 -89.09 6.57
C GLU A 193 -24.24 -90.03 7.69
N ILE A 194 -23.03 -89.85 8.22
CA ILE A 194 -22.51 -90.63 9.36
C ILE A 194 -23.36 -90.37 10.62
N ASP A 195 -23.67 -89.11 10.91
CA ASP A 195 -24.48 -88.73 12.09
C ASP A 195 -25.91 -89.32 12.01
N ALA A 196 -26.50 -89.34 10.81
CA ALA A 196 -27.80 -89.97 10.56
C ALA A 196 -27.75 -91.49 10.77
N LEU A 197 -26.73 -92.17 10.23
CA LEU A 197 -26.55 -93.61 10.43
C LEU A 197 -26.23 -93.97 11.88
N ALA A 198 -25.44 -93.16 12.59
CA ALA A 198 -25.13 -93.33 14.00
C ALA A 198 -26.38 -93.25 14.88
N LYS A 199 -27.30 -92.32 14.56
CA LYS A 199 -28.61 -92.23 15.21
C LYS A 199 -29.44 -93.50 15.00
N THR A 200 -29.50 -94.02 13.76
CA THR A 200 -30.19 -95.30 13.45
C THR A 200 -29.56 -96.49 14.16
N ALA A 201 -28.22 -96.59 14.16
CA ALA A 201 -27.49 -97.65 14.86
C ALA A 201 -27.72 -97.59 16.38
N SER A 202 -27.83 -96.40 16.98
CA SER A 202 -28.16 -96.25 18.40
C SER A 202 -29.55 -96.77 18.75
N THR A 203 -30.55 -96.60 17.87
CA THR A 203 -31.88 -97.19 18.07
C THR A 203 -31.83 -98.71 17.93
N GLN A 204 -31.22 -99.23 16.86
CA GLN A 204 -31.10 -100.67 16.62
C GLN A 204 -30.32 -101.39 17.73
N LYS A 205 -29.26 -100.77 18.27
CA LYS A 205 -28.52 -101.28 19.43
C LYS A 205 -29.42 -101.41 20.66
N SER A 206 -30.22 -100.39 20.96
CA SER A 206 -31.18 -100.43 22.06
C SER A 206 -32.23 -101.54 21.88
N ASP A 207 -32.67 -101.79 20.65
CA ASP A 207 -33.65 -102.85 20.36
C ASP A 207 -33.01 -104.26 20.41
N TYR A 208 -31.76 -104.40 19.99
CA TYR A 208 -30.95 -105.60 20.23
C TYR A 208 -30.75 -105.88 21.73
N GLU A 209 -30.38 -104.87 22.51
CA GLU A 209 -30.19 -105.00 23.96
C GLU A 209 -31.49 -105.43 24.67
N LYS A 210 -32.64 -104.84 24.30
CA LYS A 210 -33.97 -105.28 24.77
C LYS A 210 -34.28 -106.72 24.37
N ALA A 211 -34.08 -107.08 23.10
CA ALA A 211 -34.39 -108.42 22.59
C ALA A 211 -33.51 -109.50 23.25
N ARG A 212 -32.23 -109.21 23.44
CA ARG A 212 -31.27 -110.08 24.13
C ARG A 212 -31.59 -110.22 25.61
N ALA A 213 -31.89 -109.13 26.31
CA ALA A 213 -32.33 -109.18 27.72
C ALA A 213 -33.64 -109.98 27.87
N ALA A 214 -34.59 -109.80 26.95
CA ALA A 214 -35.85 -110.55 26.95
C ALA A 214 -35.66 -112.05 26.65
N ALA A 215 -34.61 -112.44 25.92
CA ALA A 215 -34.24 -113.84 25.68
C ALA A 215 -33.57 -114.47 26.92
N LEU A 216 -32.56 -113.80 27.48
CA LEU A 216 -31.88 -114.21 28.72
C LEU A 216 -32.86 -114.38 29.88
N ALA A 217 -33.87 -113.51 29.99
CA ALA A 217 -34.90 -113.64 31.02
C ALA A 217 -35.73 -114.95 30.91
N GLU A 218 -36.00 -115.48 29.70
CA GLU A 218 -36.62 -116.81 29.60
C GLU A 218 -35.62 -117.92 29.94
N GLU A 219 -34.36 -117.77 29.56
CA GLU A 219 -33.29 -118.75 29.81
C GLU A 219 -33.03 -118.93 31.32
N ASP A 220 -32.98 -117.83 32.07
CA ASP A 220 -32.90 -117.79 33.54
C ASP A 220 -34.25 -118.08 34.25
N GLY A 221 -35.35 -118.23 33.51
CA GLY A 221 -36.70 -118.44 34.04
C GLY A 221 -37.31 -117.25 34.78
N THR A 222 -36.72 -116.05 34.66
CA THR A 222 -37.19 -114.79 35.28
C THR A 222 -38.20 -114.02 34.42
N GLY A 223 -38.39 -114.42 33.16
CA GLY A 223 -39.36 -113.87 32.21
C GLY A 223 -40.38 -114.90 31.73
N GLY A 224 -41.52 -114.40 31.25
CA GLY A 224 -42.50 -115.13 30.43
C GLY A 224 -42.94 -116.48 30.97
N THR A 225 -42.34 -117.56 30.49
CA THR A 225 -42.72 -118.94 30.85
C THR A 225 -42.44 -119.29 32.32
N GLY A 226 -41.57 -118.57 33.03
CA GLY A 226 -41.29 -118.81 34.45
C GLY A 226 -40.57 -120.13 34.75
N VAL A 227 -39.95 -120.75 33.74
CA VAL A 227 -39.23 -122.02 33.83
C VAL A 227 -37.83 -121.81 33.26
N ALA A 228 -36.79 -122.07 34.05
CA ALA A 228 -35.41 -121.94 33.61
C ALA A 228 -35.03 -123.02 32.58
N GLY A 229 -34.24 -122.64 31.58
CA GLY A 229 -33.81 -123.48 30.47
C GLY A 229 -34.47 -123.13 29.13
N CYS A 230 -33.70 -123.20 28.04
CA CYS A 230 -34.13 -122.67 26.74
C CYS A 230 -35.14 -123.58 26.01
N ALA A 231 -36.43 -123.36 26.27
CA ALA A 231 -37.54 -123.95 25.52
C ALA A 231 -37.87 -123.14 24.23
N ALA A 232 -38.93 -123.53 23.50
CA ALA A 232 -39.32 -122.91 22.23
C ALA A 232 -39.52 -121.38 22.29
N ALA A 233 -39.98 -120.83 23.43
CA ALA A 233 -40.11 -119.39 23.64
C ALA A 233 -38.75 -118.68 23.69
N CYS A 234 -37.77 -119.26 24.40
CA CYS A 234 -36.39 -118.77 24.43
C CYS A 234 -35.77 -118.77 23.02
N VAL A 235 -35.87 -119.88 22.28
CA VAL A 235 -35.36 -119.98 20.90
C VAL A 235 -36.01 -118.93 19.97
N ALA A 236 -37.32 -118.69 20.11
CA ALA A 236 -38.02 -117.67 19.33
C ALA A 236 -37.52 -116.24 19.64
N LYS A 237 -37.27 -115.91 20.91
CA LYS A 237 -36.69 -114.61 21.30
C LYS A 237 -35.23 -114.48 20.90
N GLN A 238 -34.44 -115.55 21.01
CA GLN A 238 -33.03 -115.58 20.60
C GLN A 238 -32.90 -115.33 19.09
N ARG A 239 -33.82 -115.86 18.26
CA ARG A 239 -33.92 -115.50 16.84
C ARG A 239 -34.16 -114.00 16.64
N VAL A 240 -35.11 -113.41 17.37
CA VAL A 240 -35.40 -111.96 17.29
C VAL A 240 -34.20 -111.12 17.73
N ALA A 241 -33.46 -111.55 18.75
CA ALA A 241 -32.21 -110.91 19.18
C ALA A 241 -31.12 -110.98 18.10
N ASN A 242 -30.94 -112.15 17.46
CA ASN A 242 -29.98 -112.31 16.36
C ASN A 242 -30.38 -111.47 15.11
N GLU A 243 -31.68 -111.39 14.80
CA GLU A 243 -32.22 -110.53 13.73
C GLU A 243 -32.09 -109.04 14.06
N ALA A 244 -32.14 -108.64 15.33
CA ALA A 244 -31.83 -107.28 15.76
C ALA A 244 -30.32 -106.99 15.67
N GLN A 245 -29.48 -107.94 16.09
CA GLN A 245 -28.02 -107.80 16.01
C GLN A 245 -27.56 -107.64 14.56
N ALA A 246 -28.01 -108.51 13.64
CA ALA A 246 -27.63 -108.44 12.23
C ALA A 246 -28.01 -107.10 11.56
N ARG A 247 -29.10 -106.45 12.01
CA ARG A 247 -29.49 -105.10 11.55
C ARG A 247 -28.57 -104.01 12.11
N TRP A 248 -28.22 -104.10 13.39
CA TRP A 248 -27.25 -103.20 14.03
C TRP A 248 -25.86 -103.33 13.38
N ASP A 249 -25.35 -104.56 13.26
CA ASP A 249 -24.07 -104.89 12.64
C ASP A 249 -24.00 -104.35 11.19
N ALA A 250 -25.07 -104.51 10.39
CA ALA A 250 -25.13 -103.99 9.03
C ALA A 250 -25.08 -102.45 8.98
N THR A 251 -25.78 -101.74 9.87
CA THR A 251 -25.72 -100.27 9.94
C THR A 251 -24.34 -99.80 10.43
N THR A 252 -23.72 -100.52 11.37
CA THR A 252 -22.35 -100.23 11.84
C THR A 252 -21.30 -100.44 10.73
N GLN A 253 -21.48 -101.44 9.86
CA GLN A 253 -20.65 -101.59 8.65
C GLN A 253 -20.84 -100.42 7.66
N GLN A 254 -22.06 -99.89 7.51
CA GLN A 254 -22.30 -98.69 6.69
C GLN A 254 -21.61 -97.45 7.26
N ILE A 255 -21.61 -97.27 8.59
CA ILE A 255 -20.86 -96.19 9.27
C ILE A 255 -19.37 -96.31 8.97
N ALA A 256 -18.78 -97.49 9.17
CA ALA A 256 -17.35 -97.73 8.90
C ALA A 256 -16.99 -97.47 7.43
N ALA A 257 -17.85 -97.86 6.48
CA ALA A 257 -17.66 -97.56 5.05
C ALA A 257 -17.76 -96.06 4.73
N LYS A 258 -18.64 -95.31 5.41
CA LYS A 258 -18.76 -93.85 5.26
C LYS A 258 -17.58 -93.12 5.91
N GLU A 259 -17.07 -93.57 7.04
CA GLU A 259 -15.84 -93.03 7.66
C GLU A 259 -14.62 -93.28 6.79
N ALA A 260 -14.48 -94.48 6.21
CA ALA A 260 -13.43 -94.77 5.23
C ALA A 260 -13.53 -93.84 4.01
N LYS A 261 -14.74 -93.62 3.45
CA LYS A 261 -14.95 -92.65 2.37
C LYS A 261 -14.59 -91.22 2.80
N LYS A 262 -15.03 -90.79 3.99
CA LYS A 262 -14.69 -89.46 4.56
C LYS A 262 -13.17 -89.27 4.60
N GLN A 263 -12.44 -90.26 5.11
CA GLN A 263 -10.98 -90.20 5.19
C GLN A 263 -10.31 -90.20 3.80
N GLN A 264 -10.89 -90.90 2.82
CA GLN A 264 -10.44 -90.86 1.42
C GLN A 264 -10.64 -89.48 0.79
N THR A 265 -11.84 -88.89 0.91
CA THR A 265 -12.13 -87.52 0.44
C THR A 265 -11.20 -86.50 1.12
N ILE A 266 -10.98 -86.61 2.43
CA ILE A 266 -10.03 -85.78 3.19
C ILE A 266 -8.60 -85.92 2.66
N ASN A 267 -8.14 -87.15 2.39
CA ASN A 267 -6.80 -87.39 1.85
C ASN A 267 -6.63 -86.87 0.42
N ALA A 268 -7.68 -86.89 -0.40
CA ALA A 268 -7.68 -86.38 -1.76
C ALA A 268 -7.71 -84.84 -1.82
N LEU A 269 -8.48 -84.18 -0.93
CA LEU A 269 -8.56 -82.72 -0.85
C LEU A 269 -7.33 -82.07 -0.22
N ARG A 270 -6.65 -82.75 0.72
CA ARG A 270 -5.47 -82.21 1.43
C ARG A 270 -4.42 -81.56 0.53
N PRO A 271 -3.95 -82.16 -0.59
CA PRO A 271 -2.99 -81.50 -1.48
C PRO A 271 -3.55 -80.23 -2.15
N GLN A 272 -4.81 -80.21 -2.57
CA GLN A 272 -5.41 -79.00 -3.17
C GLN A 272 -5.51 -77.88 -2.14
N LEU A 273 -6.10 -78.15 -0.97
CA LEU A 273 -6.24 -77.18 0.13
C LEU A 273 -4.87 -76.64 0.57
N LEU A 274 -3.83 -77.47 0.57
CA LEU A 274 -2.47 -77.06 0.91
C LEU A 274 -1.86 -76.13 -0.14
N GLU A 275 -2.03 -76.39 -1.44
CA GLU A 275 -1.53 -75.48 -2.49
C GLU A 275 -2.37 -74.19 -2.58
N GLU A 276 -3.68 -74.25 -2.40
CA GLU A 276 -4.55 -73.06 -2.30
C GLU A 276 -4.14 -72.17 -1.11
N SER A 277 -3.90 -72.77 0.07
CA SER A 277 -3.42 -72.06 1.25
C SER A 277 -2.01 -71.47 1.06
N LYS A 278 -1.09 -72.21 0.39
CA LYS A 278 0.22 -71.68 0.01
C LYS A 278 0.13 -70.51 -0.97
N GLN A 279 -0.75 -70.57 -1.96
CA GLN A 279 -0.96 -69.48 -2.92
C GLN A 279 -1.49 -68.23 -2.22
N ALA A 280 -2.52 -68.37 -1.39
CA ALA A 280 -3.04 -67.27 -0.58
C ALA A 280 -1.97 -66.62 0.33
N ILE A 281 -1.06 -67.42 0.91
CA ILE A 281 0.07 -66.92 1.71
C ILE A 281 1.12 -66.22 0.81
N ALA A 282 1.43 -66.77 -0.37
CA ALA A 282 2.41 -66.19 -1.30
C ALA A 282 1.92 -64.89 -1.96
N ASP A 283 0.63 -64.78 -2.24
CA ASP A 283 -0.01 -63.55 -2.71
C ASP A 283 -0.09 -62.52 -1.55
N ALA A 284 -0.47 -62.94 -0.33
CA ALA A 284 -0.44 -62.05 0.83
C ALA A 284 0.97 -61.50 1.14
N GLN A 285 2.01 -62.30 0.94
CA GLN A 285 3.41 -61.88 1.04
C GLN A 285 3.80 -60.86 -0.05
N ARG A 286 3.19 -60.94 -1.25
CA ARG A 286 3.40 -59.99 -2.36
C ARG A 286 2.68 -58.67 -2.12
N ASP A 287 1.49 -58.71 -1.50
CA ASP A 287 0.64 -57.54 -1.32
C ASP A 287 1.00 -56.71 -0.08
N ILE A 288 1.53 -57.33 0.99
CA ILE A 288 1.99 -56.62 2.19
C ILE A 288 2.90 -55.41 1.91
N PRO A 289 3.97 -55.47 1.09
CA PRO A 289 4.79 -54.29 0.82
C PRO A 289 4.01 -53.15 0.14
N HIS A 290 3.08 -53.46 -0.77
CA HIS A 290 2.23 -52.47 -1.41
C HIS A 290 1.25 -51.83 -0.41
N VAL A 291 0.52 -52.63 0.36
CA VAL A 291 -0.42 -52.13 1.38
C VAL A 291 0.31 -51.37 2.49
N GLN A 292 1.50 -51.81 2.90
CA GLN A 292 2.35 -51.09 3.85
C GLN A 292 2.81 -49.73 3.30
N GLN A 293 3.15 -49.64 2.00
CA GLN A 293 3.49 -48.37 1.37
C GLN A 293 2.27 -47.43 1.31
N THR A 294 1.08 -47.93 0.98
CA THR A 294 -0.17 -47.16 1.04
C THR A 294 -0.49 -46.68 2.45
N VAL A 295 -0.33 -47.52 3.48
CA VAL A 295 -0.47 -47.11 4.88
C VAL A 295 0.53 -46.00 5.24
N ASN A 296 1.77 -46.09 4.79
CA ASN A 296 2.79 -45.08 5.08
C ASN A 296 2.49 -43.73 4.40
N ASP A 297 2.08 -43.72 3.13
CA ASP A 297 1.70 -42.51 2.38
C ASP A 297 0.45 -41.84 2.95
N LEU A 298 -0.60 -42.60 3.26
CA LEU A 298 -1.81 -42.08 3.90
C LEU A 298 -1.55 -41.58 5.33
N GLN A 299 -0.70 -42.27 6.09
CA GLN A 299 -0.24 -41.81 7.41
C GLN A 299 0.54 -40.49 7.29
N GLN A 300 1.49 -40.40 6.35
CA GLN A 300 2.26 -39.17 6.11
C GLN A 300 1.38 -38.00 5.68
N LYS A 301 0.31 -38.22 4.90
CA LYS A 301 -0.67 -37.18 4.54
C LYS A 301 -1.46 -36.69 5.75
N VAL A 302 -1.92 -37.59 6.61
CA VAL A 302 -2.61 -37.24 7.87
C VAL A 302 -1.66 -36.48 8.80
N ASP A 303 -0.41 -36.92 8.95
CA ASP A 303 0.57 -36.31 9.84
C ASP A 303 1.09 -34.96 9.31
N ALA A 304 1.24 -34.80 7.99
CA ALA A 304 1.56 -33.51 7.36
C ALA A 304 0.42 -32.50 7.55
N ALA A 305 -0.84 -32.92 7.41
CA ALA A 305 -1.99 -32.06 7.69
C ALA A 305 -2.05 -31.65 9.17
N ASN A 306 -1.87 -32.59 10.10
CA ASN A 306 -1.78 -32.31 11.54
C ASN A 306 -0.60 -31.37 11.88
N GLY A 307 0.58 -31.58 11.27
CA GLY A 307 1.77 -30.75 11.49
C GLY A 307 1.57 -29.31 11.00
N THR A 308 1.06 -29.14 9.78
CA THR A 308 0.70 -27.82 9.22
C THR A 308 -0.31 -27.10 10.12
N SER A 309 -1.28 -27.83 10.68
CA SER A 309 -2.26 -27.30 11.63
C SER A 309 -1.60 -26.73 12.90
N HIS A 310 -0.51 -27.34 13.37
CA HIS A 310 0.19 -26.95 14.58
C HIS A 310 1.08 -25.72 14.36
N GLU A 311 1.81 -25.63 13.24
CA GLU A 311 2.60 -24.44 12.89
C GLU A 311 1.71 -23.22 12.61
N VAL A 312 0.59 -23.40 11.89
CA VAL A 312 -0.39 -22.32 11.66
C VAL A 312 -1.02 -21.87 12.97
N ALA A 313 -1.32 -22.79 13.90
CA ALA A 313 -1.83 -22.45 15.23
C ALA A 313 -0.84 -21.61 16.07
N LEU A 314 0.46 -21.94 16.03
CA LEU A 314 1.49 -21.23 16.80
C LEU A 314 1.82 -19.86 16.20
N ASN A 315 1.87 -19.75 14.87
CA ASN A 315 2.10 -18.47 14.17
C ASN A 315 0.89 -17.52 14.25
N ASN A 316 -0.33 -18.03 14.49
CA ASN A 316 -1.53 -17.22 14.73
C ASN A 316 -1.60 -16.65 16.17
N THR A 317 -0.49 -16.17 16.71
CA THR A 317 -0.40 -15.52 18.04
C THR A 317 -0.29 -13.99 17.99
N GLY A 318 -0.09 -13.41 16.80
CA GLY A 318 0.04 -11.96 16.58
C GLY A 318 -1.25 -11.15 16.79
N LEU A 319 -1.13 -9.83 16.63
CA LEU A 319 -2.16 -8.83 17.00
C LEU A 319 -3.59 -9.15 16.54
N ILE A 320 -3.79 -9.64 15.31
CA ILE A 320 -5.13 -9.95 14.78
C ILE A 320 -5.80 -11.08 15.58
N ALA A 321 -5.04 -12.09 16.02
CA ALA A 321 -5.55 -13.18 16.84
C ALA A 321 -5.88 -12.71 18.27
N ARG A 322 -5.05 -11.83 18.85
CA ARG A 322 -5.33 -11.16 20.13
C ARG A 322 -6.59 -10.28 20.06
N LEU A 323 -6.76 -9.52 18.97
CA LEU A 323 -7.98 -8.72 18.70
C LEU A 323 -9.23 -9.60 18.53
N LYS A 324 -9.09 -10.74 17.84
CA LYS A 324 -10.18 -11.72 17.72
C LYS A 324 -10.52 -12.34 19.08
N ALA A 325 -9.53 -12.78 19.86
CA ALA A 325 -9.76 -13.32 21.20
C ALA A 325 -10.43 -12.29 22.12
N LEU A 326 -9.97 -11.03 22.16
CA LEU A 326 -10.64 -9.93 22.86
C LEU A 326 -12.09 -9.74 22.40
N SER A 327 -12.33 -9.79 21.08
CA SER A 327 -13.68 -9.72 20.53
C SER A 327 -14.56 -10.87 21.03
N ASP A 328 -14.06 -12.10 20.97
CA ASP A 328 -14.77 -13.32 21.37
C ASP A 328 -15.06 -13.32 22.89
N VAL A 329 -14.12 -12.89 23.76
CA VAL A 329 -14.38 -12.65 25.19
C VAL A 329 -15.52 -11.64 25.36
N THR A 330 -15.41 -10.47 24.72
CA THR A 330 -16.41 -9.38 24.84
C THR A 330 -17.75 -9.67 24.16
N ALA A 331 -17.85 -10.77 23.40
CA ALA A 331 -19.11 -11.31 22.90
C ALA A 331 -19.71 -12.36 23.86
N SER A 332 -18.85 -13.15 24.52
CA SER A 332 -19.26 -14.24 25.42
C SER A 332 -19.73 -13.77 26.81
N ASP A 333 -19.17 -12.69 27.35
CA ASP A 333 -19.54 -12.13 28.66
C ASP A 333 -20.03 -10.68 28.56
N GLY A 334 -21.22 -10.45 29.12
CA GLY A 334 -21.84 -9.13 29.22
C GLY A 334 -21.06 -8.16 30.12
N THR A 335 -20.38 -8.65 31.15
CA THR A 335 -19.57 -7.84 32.08
C THR A 335 -18.36 -7.25 31.36
N THR A 336 -17.61 -8.09 30.65
CA THR A 336 -16.43 -7.70 29.87
C THR A 336 -16.82 -6.82 28.68
N ARG A 337 -18.01 -7.03 28.09
CA ARG A 337 -18.57 -6.09 27.10
C ARG A 337 -18.85 -4.71 27.69
N MET A 338 -19.42 -4.64 28.89
CA MET A 338 -19.61 -3.37 29.62
C MET A 338 -18.27 -2.73 29.98
N ALA A 339 -17.27 -3.51 30.42
CA ALA A 339 -15.94 -3.00 30.74
C ALA A 339 -15.22 -2.43 29.50
N ARG A 340 -15.28 -3.13 28.35
CA ARG A 340 -14.82 -2.64 27.05
C ARG A 340 -15.44 -1.31 26.67
N LEU A 341 -16.77 -1.18 26.81
CA LEU A 341 -17.48 0.06 26.53
C LEU A 341 -17.16 1.16 27.55
N ALA A 342 -16.96 0.82 28.82
CA ALA A 342 -16.58 1.78 29.87
C ALA A 342 -15.17 2.34 29.66
N VAL A 343 -14.19 1.51 29.27
CA VAL A 343 -12.83 1.97 28.93
C VAL A 343 -12.84 2.84 27.69
N ALA A 344 -13.56 2.45 26.62
CA ALA A 344 -13.70 3.29 25.43
C ALA A 344 -14.40 4.63 25.75
N ALA A 345 -15.50 4.60 26.51
CA ALA A 345 -16.21 5.80 26.95
C ALA A 345 -15.35 6.71 27.84
N LEU A 346 -14.49 6.14 28.71
CA LEU A 346 -13.54 6.91 29.51
C LEU A 346 -12.58 7.71 28.62
N PHE A 347 -11.96 7.08 27.61
CA PHE A 347 -11.08 7.78 26.68
C PHE A 347 -11.81 8.81 25.83
N ILE A 348 -13.01 8.49 25.31
CA ILE A 348 -13.83 9.47 24.58
C ILE A 348 -14.18 10.67 25.47
N CYS A 349 -14.55 10.45 26.74
CA CYS A 349 -14.81 11.53 27.69
C CYS A 349 -13.55 12.39 27.95
N LEU A 350 -12.38 11.77 28.14
CA LEU A 350 -11.11 12.50 28.32
C LEU A 350 -10.75 13.34 27.09
N GLU A 351 -10.84 12.79 25.88
CA GLU A 351 -10.61 13.49 24.61
C GLU A 351 -11.61 14.63 24.34
N LEU A 352 -12.81 14.55 24.94
CA LEU A 352 -13.83 15.59 24.90
C LEU A 352 -13.69 16.66 26.00
N LEU A 353 -12.95 16.41 27.09
CA LEU A 353 -12.81 17.40 28.19
C LEU A 353 -12.35 18.79 27.72
N PRO A 354 -11.34 18.95 26.82
CA PRO A 354 -10.95 20.27 26.31
C PRO A 354 -12.09 20.98 25.57
N VAL A 355 -12.93 20.23 24.85
CA VAL A 355 -14.09 20.75 24.10
C VAL A 355 -15.20 21.14 25.05
N ILE A 356 -15.60 20.24 25.95
CA ILE A 356 -16.66 20.47 26.93
C ILE A 356 -16.31 21.70 27.77
N PHE A 357 -15.05 21.83 28.19
CA PHE A 357 -14.55 23.01 28.88
C PHE A 357 -14.67 24.26 28.00
N LYS A 358 -14.12 24.27 26.78
CA LYS A 358 -14.12 25.47 25.91
C LYS A 358 -15.53 25.91 25.50
N VAL A 359 -16.40 24.95 25.18
CA VAL A 359 -17.83 25.15 24.90
C VAL A 359 -18.51 25.79 26.11
N LEU A 360 -18.33 25.22 27.31
CA LEU A 360 -18.91 25.76 28.55
C LEU A 360 -18.34 27.15 28.90
N THR A 361 -17.06 27.43 28.62
CA THR A 361 -16.48 28.76 28.87
C THR A 361 -17.04 29.83 27.93
N ASN A 362 -17.22 29.50 26.65
CA ASN A 362 -17.70 30.46 25.64
C ASN A 362 -19.23 30.67 25.69
N LEU A 363 -20.01 29.67 26.13
CA LEU A 363 -21.46 29.81 26.39
C LEU A 363 -21.75 30.64 27.65
N GLY A 364 -20.77 30.78 28.55
CA GLY A 364 -20.88 31.59 29.76
C GLY A 364 -20.67 33.09 29.51
N LYS A 365 -20.57 33.86 30.60
CA LYS A 365 -20.10 35.24 30.51
C LYS A 365 -18.60 35.25 30.17
N PRO A 366 -18.13 36.10 29.23
CA PRO A 366 -16.70 36.25 28.91
C PRO A 366 -15.87 36.49 30.17
N THR A 367 -14.74 35.79 30.30
CA THR A 367 -13.90 35.91 31.50
C THR A 367 -13.10 37.22 31.47
N ALA A 368 -12.54 37.61 32.62
CA ALA A 368 -11.59 38.73 32.66
C ALA A 368 -10.37 38.49 31.75
N TYR A 369 -9.98 37.21 31.54
CA TYR A 369 -8.96 36.85 30.55
C TYR A 369 -9.44 37.13 29.13
N ASP A 370 -10.59 36.59 28.72
CA ASP A 370 -11.08 36.74 27.33
C ASP A 370 -11.30 38.21 26.96
N ASN A 371 -11.88 39.01 27.86
CA ASN A 371 -12.11 40.45 27.60
C ASN A 371 -10.79 41.24 27.46
N ALA A 372 -9.73 40.86 28.17
CA ALA A 372 -8.42 41.52 28.02
C ALA A 372 -7.69 41.06 26.75
N ILE A 373 -7.89 39.81 26.32
CA ILE A 373 -7.39 39.31 25.03
C ILE A 373 -8.08 40.06 23.88
N ASP A 374 -9.41 40.19 23.92
CA ASP A 374 -10.15 40.95 22.92
C ASP A 374 -9.61 42.40 22.85
N GLN A 375 -9.47 43.10 23.98
CA GLN A 375 -8.91 44.46 24.02
C GLN A 375 -7.46 44.59 23.56
N ILE A 376 -6.59 43.61 23.86
CA ILE A 376 -5.18 43.66 23.47
C ILE A 376 -5.02 43.35 21.98
N ASP A 377 -5.74 42.34 21.48
CA ASP A 377 -5.71 41.97 20.07
C ASP A 377 -6.34 43.08 19.19
N ASP A 378 -7.35 43.83 19.68
CA ASP A 378 -7.87 45.03 19.03
C ASP A 378 -6.78 46.12 18.91
N ILE A 379 -6.07 46.43 20.00
CA ILE A 379 -4.97 47.42 20.04
C ILE A 379 -3.81 47.00 19.13
N GLU A 380 -3.45 45.71 19.11
CA GLU A 380 -2.40 45.17 18.23
C GLU A 380 -2.83 45.21 16.75
N THR A 381 -4.12 45.05 16.47
CA THR A 381 -4.68 45.19 15.11
C THR A 381 -4.64 46.64 14.63
N ASP A 382 -5.04 47.61 15.47
CA ASP A 382 -4.98 49.04 15.15
C ASP A 382 -3.52 49.51 14.91
N GLN A 383 -2.57 49.02 15.70
CA GLN A 383 -1.14 49.31 15.51
C GLN A 383 -0.61 48.72 14.20
N ALA A 384 -0.89 47.44 13.92
CA ALA A 384 -0.49 46.80 12.67
C ALA A 384 -1.10 47.47 11.43
N LEU A 385 -2.36 47.93 11.52
CA LEU A 385 -3.02 48.68 10.45
C LEU A 385 -2.39 50.06 10.24
N ALA A 386 -2.00 50.75 11.32
CA ALA A 386 -1.29 52.03 11.23
C ALA A 386 0.10 51.87 10.59
N ASP A 387 0.84 50.81 10.93
CA ASP A 387 2.15 50.50 10.33
C ASP A 387 2.05 50.09 8.87
N TRP A 388 1.04 49.28 8.52
CA TRP A 388 0.74 48.95 7.13
C TRP A 388 0.43 50.20 6.30
N ASN A 389 -0.45 51.07 6.80
CA ASN A 389 -0.83 52.30 6.12
C ASN A 389 0.34 53.28 5.97
N ARG A 390 1.23 53.38 6.97
CA ARG A 390 2.48 54.16 6.86
C ARG A 390 3.39 53.61 5.76
N THR A 391 3.62 52.29 5.75
CA THR A 391 4.46 51.61 4.75
C THR A 391 3.91 51.78 3.32
N GLN A 392 2.59 51.69 3.15
CA GLN A 392 1.93 51.94 1.85
C GLN A 392 2.07 53.40 1.41
N ALA A 393 1.89 54.36 2.31
CA ALA A 393 2.04 55.79 2.00
C ALA A 393 3.49 56.15 1.59
N GLU A 394 4.49 55.60 2.29
CA GLU A 394 5.90 55.77 1.94
C GLU A 394 6.23 55.10 0.58
N THR A 395 5.75 53.88 0.36
CA THR A 395 5.91 53.17 -0.93
C THR A 395 5.24 53.92 -2.09
N GLN A 396 4.09 54.57 -1.86
CA GLN A 396 3.44 55.36 -2.91
C GLN A 396 4.22 56.64 -3.19
N ARG A 397 4.66 57.36 -2.16
CA ARG A 397 5.49 58.56 -2.33
C ARG A 397 6.76 58.32 -3.13
N VAL A 398 7.47 57.21 -2.89
CA VAL A 398 8.68 56.86 -3.67
C VAL A 398 8.35 56.63 -5.16
N LYS A 399 7.18 56.08 -5.48
CA LYS A 399 6.71 55.93 -6.88
C LYS A 399 6.29 57.25 -7.50
N ASP A 400 5.67 58.13 -6.73
CA ASP A 400 5.26 59.46 -7.19
C ASP A 400 6.52 60.31 -7.47
N GLU A 401 7.52 60.26 -6.57
CA GLU A 401 8.84 60.88 -6.72
C GLU A 401 9.62 60.28 -7.93
N GLU A 402 9.61 58.95 -8.14
CA GLU A 402 10.19 58.31 -9.34
C GLU A 402 9.46 58.70 -10.64
N ALA A 403 8.14 58.88 -10.60
CA ALA A 403 7.35 59.33 -11.75
C ALA A 403 7.66 60.78 -12.13
N GLU A 404 7.80 61.68 -11.15
CA GLU A 404 8.22 63.07 -11.38
C GLU A 404 9.64 63.13 -11.97
N GLU A 405 10.59 62.33 -11.47
CA GLU A 405 11.94 62.24 -12.08
C GLU A 405 11.89 61.73 -13.53
N LEU A 406 11.07 60.72 -13.81
CA LEU A 406 10.90 60.17 -15.17
C LEU A 406 10.29 61.18 -16.14
N ASP A 407 9.31 61.98 -15.71
CA ASP A 407 8.69 63.01 -16.54
C ASP A 407 9.59 64.24 -16.73
N HIS A 408 10.31 64.71 -15.71
CA HIS A 408 11.37 65.70 -15.90
C HIS A 408 12.49 65.19 -16.84
N ALA A 409 12.85 63.91 -16.76
CA ALA A 409 13.79 63.31 -17.69
C ALA A 409 13.22 63.20 -19.12
N ARG A 410 11.91 62.98 -19.30
CA ARG A 410 11.23 63.02 -20.62
C ARG A 410 11.23 64.46 -21.17
N GLU A 411 10.83 65.44 -20.38
CA GLU A 411 10.83 66.86 -20.75
C GLU A 411 12.22 67.34 -21.18
N LYS A 412 13.26 67.06 -20.39
CA LYS A 412 14.65 67.41 -20.69
C LYS A 412 15.17 66.75 -21.97
N ARG A 413 14.73 65.54 -22.30
CA ARG A 413 15.01 64.87 -23.59
C ARG A 413 14.27 65.55 -24.75
N ASN A 414 13.00 65.90 -24.56
CA ASN A 414 12.21 66.60 -25.58
C ASN A 414 12.80 67.99 -25.91
N ILE A 415 13.17 68.77 -24.90
CA ILE A 415 13.83 70.08 -25.08
C ILE A 415 15.17 69.92 -25.82
N ARG A 416 16.02 68.97 -25.40
CA ARG A 416 17.29 68.70 -26.11
C ARG A 416 17.04 68.36 -27.58
N ARG A 417 16.07 67.49 -27.88
CA ARG A 417 15.73 67.09 -29.25
C ARG A 417 15.19 68.26 -30.09
N GLN A 418 14.43 69.17 -29.50
CA GLN A 418 13.98 70.38 -30.18
C GLN A 418 15.15 71.32 -30.53
N VAL A 419 16.10 71.50 -29.60
CA VAL A 419 17.31 72.31 -29.84
C VAL A 419 18.21 71.67 -30.92
N GLU A 420 18.34 70.35 -30.91
CA GLU A 420 19.11 69.57 -31.89
C GLU A 420 18.51 69.73 -33.30
N ILE A 421 17.20 69.51 -33.47
CA ILE A 421 16.49 69.73 -34.74
C ILE A 421 16.59 71.18 -35.22
N ALA A 422 16.51 72.17 -34.31
CA ALA A 422 16.67 73.58 -34.67
C ALA A 422 18.09 73.90 -35.16
N ALA A 423 19.12 73.30 -34.55
CA ALA A 423 20.51 73.46 -34.97
C ALA A 423 20.79 72.77 -36.32
N GLU A 424 20.21 71.61 -36.59
CA GLU A 424 20.27 70.95 -37.91
C GLU A 424 19.62 71.83 -38.99
N GLN A 425 18.47 72.45 -38.70
CA GLN A 425 17.79 73.35 -39.64
C GLN A 425 18.58 74.63 -39.93
N ASP A 426 19.21 75.23 -38.90
CA ASP A 426 20.07 76.41 -39.07
C ASP A 426 21.32 76.09 -39.90
N GLN A 427 21.99 74.96 -39.61
CA GLN A 427 23.13 74.49 -40.40
C GLN A 427 22.74 74.21 -41.86
N ALA A 428 21.58 73.58 -42.10
CA ALA A 428 21.09 73.33 -43.46
C ALA A 428 20.84 74.64 -44.23
N GLN A 429 20.23 75.65 -43.59
CA GLN A 429 20.02 76.97 -44.20
C GLN A 429 21.34 77.70 -44.47
N HIS A 430 22.29 77.69 -43.52
CA HIS A 430 23.60 78.28 -43.73
C HIS A 430 24.38 77.59 -44.85
N HIS A 431 24.29 76.25 -44.94
CA HIS A 431 24.92 75.48 -46.02
C HIS A 431 24.31 75.83 -47.39
N GLU A 432 22.97 75.95 -47.48
CA GLU A 432 22.32 76.39 -48.72
C GLU A 432 22.73 77.81 -49.13
N GLN A 433 22.79 78.76 -48.19
CA GLN A 433 23.29 80.11 -48.46
C GLN A 433 24.75 80.10 -48.94
N THR A 434 25.59 79.27 -48.31
CA THR A 434 27.01 79.12 -48.69
C THR A 434 27.15 78.56 -50.11
N LEU A 435 26.39 77.52 -50.46
CA LEU A 435 26.37 76.94 -51.81
C LEU A 435 25.87 77.95 -52.86
N ARG A 436 24.85 78.76 -52.55
CA ARG A 436 24.38 79.84 -53.43
C ARG A 436 25.46 80.90 -53.68
N LEU A 437 26.21 81.29 -52.65
CA LEU A 437 27.33 82.23 -52.76
C LEU A 437 28.49 81.66 -53.59
N VAL A 438 28.94 80.43 -53.28
CA VAL A 438 30.01 79.75 -54.04
C VAL A 438 29.64 79.59 -55.51
N ASN A 439 28.40 79.21 -55.82
CA ASN A 439 27.92 79.11 -57.20
C ASN A 439 27.91 80.47 -57.92
N LYS A 440 27.65 81.58 -57.22
CA LYS A 440 27.76 82.93 -57.79
C LYS A 440 29.22 83.28 -58.10
N GLU A 441 30.13 83.09 -57.14
CA GLU A 441 31.55 83.41 -57.32
C GLU A 441 32.19 82.56 -58.43
N VAL A 442 31.90 81.26 -58.49
CA VAL A 442 32.36 80.39 -59.58
C VAL A 442 31.84 80.87 -60.94
N ALA A 443 30.58 81.33 -61.02
CA ALA A 443 30.01 81.86 -62.26
C ALA A 443 30.58 83.24 -62.65
N GLU A 444 30.98 84.08 -61.69
CA GLU A 444 31.63 85.37 -61.97
C GLU A 444 33.10 85.19 -62.36
N HIS A 445 33.84 84.31 -61.69
CA HIS A 445 35.23 84.01 -62.05
C HIS A 445 35.33 83.25 -63.39
N GLN A 446 34.35 82.40 -63.74
CA GLN A 446 34.23 81.83 -65.10
C GLN A 446 34.00 82.91 -66.17
N ARG A 447 33.21 83.95 -65.88
CA ARG A 447 33.06 85.10 -66.81
C ARG A 447 34.35 85.89 -66.91
N GLU A 448 35.07 86.08 -65.81
CA GLU A 448 36.33 86.82 -65.74
C GLU A 448 37.39 86.14 -66.62
N VAL A 449 37.66 84.84 -66.42
CA VAL A 449 38.59 84.05 -67.25
C VAL A 449 38.21 84.06 -68.73
N VAL A 450 36.92 83.92 -69.06
CA VAL A 450 36.44 84.01 -70.46
C VAL A 450 36.64 85.43 -71.02
N SER A 451 36.44 86.48 -70.20
CA SER A 451 36.65 87.87 -70.62
C SER A 451 38.12 88.23 -70.78
N GLU A 452 39.01 87.61 -70.00
CA GLU A 452 40.46 87.79 -70.08
C GLU A 452 41.04 87.08 -71.31
N ALA A 453 40.63 85.84 -71.59
CA ALA A 453 40.97 85.15 -72.84
C ALA A 453 40.48 85.93 -74.08
N LEU A 454 39.29 86.54 -74.01
CA LEU A 454 38.80 87.46 -75.06
C LEU A 454 39.55 88.81 -75.07
N ALA A 455 40.11 89.24 -73.94
CA ALA A 455 40.90 90.47 -73.83
C ALA A 455 42.30 90.31 -74.42
N GLU A 456 43.01 89.21 -74.14
CA GLU A 456 44.28 88.89 -74.79
C GLU A 456 44.11 88.79 -76.31
N TRP A 457 43.08 88.06 -76.77
CA TRP A 457 42.76 87.93 -78.19
C TRP A 457 42.46 89.28 -78.85
N ARG A 458 41.69 90.15 -78.16
CA ARG A 458 41.40 91.52 -78.60
C ARG A 458 42.65 92.39 -78.62
N ASP A 459 43.47 92.37 -77.58
CA ASP A 459 44.56 93.33 -77.41
C ASP A 459 45.83 92.92 -78.16
N ALA A 460 46.00 91.64 -78.49
CA ALA A 460 46.90 91.19 -79.57
C ALA A 460 46.50 91.81 -80.92
N ALA A 461 45.21 91.76 -81.28
CA ALA A 461 44.70 92.41 -82.50
C ALA A 461 44.81 93.96 -82.42
N ARG A 462 44.71 94.54 -81.22
CA ARG A 462 44.80 95.98 -80.98
C ARG A 462 46.22 96.52 -81.00
N ALA A 463 47.22 95.76 -80.54
CA ALA A 463 48.64 96.12 -80.63
C ALA A 463 49.07 96.25 -82.10
N ALA A 464 48.68 95.29 -82.94
CA ALA A 464 48.90 95.31 -84.39
C ALA A 464 48.25 96.52 -85.09
N ALA A 465 47.19 97.10 -84.52
CA ALA A 465 46.57 98.34 -85.00
C ALA A 465 47.20 99.61 -84.41
N GLY A 466 47.54 99.61 -83.11
CA GLY A 466 47.99 100.79 -82.36
C GLY A 466 49.35 101.34 -82.78
N VAL A 467 50.29 100.46 -83.15
CA VAL A 467 51.60 100.87 -83.72
C VAL A 467 51.42 101.73 -84.97
N ARG A 468 50.38 101.45 -85.78
CA ARG A 468 50.04 102.19 -87.01
C ARG A 468 49.46 103.58 -86.73
N MET A 469 49.07 103.89 -85.49
CA MET A 469 48.31 105.10 -85.11
C MET A 469 49.12 106.08 -84.24
N ASN A 470 50.02 105.62 -83.36
CA ASN A 470 50.79 106.54 -82.51
C ASN A 470 51.88 107.31 -83.27
N ALA A 471 52.45 106.74 -84.34
CA ALA A 471 53.38 107.43 -85.25
C ALA A 471 52.77 108.67 -85.93
N TRP A 472 51.43 108.76 -85.99
CA TRP A 472 50.71 109.89 -86.59
C TRP A 472 50.57 111.10 -85.64
N ARG A 473 50.47 110.86 -84.32
CA ARG A 473 49.95 111.88 -83.37
C ARG A 473 51.00 112.75 -82.66
N GLN A 474 52.28 112.38 -82.63
CA GLN A 474 53.31 113.18 -81.95
C GLN A 474 53.54 114.58 -82.57
N ASN A 475 53.11 114.77 -83.83
CA ASN A 475 53.27 115.98 -84.65
C ASN A 475 52.50 117.26 -84.20
N VAL A 476 51.81 117.29 -83.05
CA VAL A 476 50.65 118.20 -82.88
C VAL A 476 50.70 119.19 -81.69
N VAL A 477 51.45 118.91 -80.60
CA VAL A 477 51.28 119.68 -79.34
C VAL A 477 52.42 120.67 -79.04
N GLY A 478 53.62 120.48 -79.61
CA GLY A 478 54.56 121.60 -79.77
C GLY A 478 54.05 122.51 -80.88
N ASN A 479 53.99 123.83 -80.66
CA ASN A 479 53.19 124.73 -81.49
C ASN A 479 53.71 124.88 -82.94
N GLY A 480 53.25 123.99 -83.82
CA GLY A 480 53.70 123.82 -85.21
C GLY A 480 55.13 123.24 -85.27
N PRO A 481 55.31 121.95 -85.61
CA PRO A 481 54.83 121.46 -86.92
C PRO A 481 54.34 119.99 -86.98
N ALA A 482 53.27 119.77 -87.75
CA ALA A 482 53.20 118.58 -88.60
C ALA A 482 54.08 118.85 -89.84
N PRO A 483 54.78 117.85 -90.44
CA PRO A 483 54.02 116.93 -91.31
C PRO A 483 54.61 115.52 -91.61
N LYS A 484 53.75 114.69 -92.23
CA LYS A 484 54.02 113.71 -93.32
C LYS A 484 55.01 112.53 -93.09
N HIS A 485 54.39 111.36 -92.94
CA HIS A 485 54.59 110.12 -93.71
C HIS A 485 55.72 110.03 -94.77
N VAL A 486 56.46 108.92 -94.72
CA VAL A 486 56.95 108.02 -95.82
C VAL A 486 58.02 107.12 -95.16
N HIS A 487 58.21 105.81 -95.36
CA HIS A 487 57.58 104.63 -96.01
C HIS A 487 58.61 103.47 -95.74
N ASP A 488 58.45 102.28 -96.32
CA ASP A 488 59.50 101.23 -96.50
C ASP A 488 59.73 100.20 -95.33
N PRO A 489 60.36 99.01 -95.54
CA PRO A 489 59.70 97.91 -96.28
C PRO A 489 59.76 96.48 -95.65
N THR A 490 58.80 95.62 -96.08
CA THR A 490 58.84 94.15 -96.28
C THR A 490 59.52 93.17 -95.29
N GLY A 491 58.78 92.15 -94.78
CA GLY A 491 59.39 90.87 -94.34
C GLY A 491 58.53 89.82 -93.57
N GLN A 492 58.25 88.68 -94.22
CA GLN A 492 58.02 87.30 -93.68
C GLN A 492 56.72 86.85 -92.93
N PRO A 493 56.40 85.51 -92.83
CA PRO A 493 55.05 84.95 -92.54
C PRO A 493 54.94 83.80 -91.48
N MET A 494 53.73 83.35 -91.08
CA MET A 494 53.44 82.01 -90.42
C MET A 494 51.92 81.60 -90.36
N PRO A 495 51.54 80.29 -90.27
CA PRO A 495 50.12 79.83 -90.14
C PRO A 495 49.77 78.58 -89.22
N ALA A 496 48.45 78.33 -89.03
CA ALA A 496 47.71 77.02 -88.96
C ALA A 496 47.54 76.09 -87.70
N ASN A 497 46.33 75.47 -87.60
CA ASN A 497 45.84 74.22 -86.89
C ASN A 497 45.94 74.12 -85.34
N GLY A 498 45.26 73.26 -84.54
CA GLY A 498 44.23 72.17 -84.61
C GLY A 498 43.69 71.87 -83.16
N THR A 499 42.96 70.83 -82.69
CA THR A 499 42.20 69.63 -83.21
C THR A 499 41.35 68.97 -82.05
N THR A 500 40.62 67.83 -82.25
CA THR A 500 39.75 67.08 -81.26
C THR A 500 40.29 65.64 -80.96
N PRO A 501 39.63 64.64 -80.27
CA PRO A 501 38.45 64.52 -79.36
C PRO A 501 38.88 63.90 -77.96
N PRO A 502 38.25 62.93 -77.21
CA PRO A 502 36.87 62.36 -77.04
C PRO A 502 36.39 62.24 -75.53
N GLY A 503 35.51 61.29 -75.14
CA GLY A 503 35.15 60.93 -73.73
C GLY A 503 34.27 59.65 -73.55
N PRO A 504 34.09 59.06 -72.32
CA PRO A 504 33.11 57.96 -72.09
C PRO A 504 32.34 57.85 -70.73
N THR A 505 31.08 57.37 -70.81
CA THR A 505 30.37 56.32 -70.01
C THR A 505 30.21 56.33 -68.46
N VAL A 506 28.97 56.64 -68.03
CA VAL A 506 28.03 55.90 -67.11
C VAL A 506 28.56 54.88 -66.07
N THR A 507 28.09 55.03 -64.81
CA THR A 507 27.60 53.90 -63.95
C THR A 507 26.43 54.34 -63.06
N VAL A 508 25.42 53.48 -62.88
CA VAL A 508 24.38 53.60 -61.83
C VAL A 508 24.71 52.62 -60.69
N THR A 509 24.55 53.04 -59.44
CA THR A 509 24.64 52.15 -58.27
C THR A 509 23.37 52.28 -57.42
N SER A 510 22.89 51.15 -56.90
CA SER A 510 21.59 51.02 -56.22
C SER A 510 21.61 51.40 -54.73
N LEU A 511 20.41 51.45 -54.13
CA LEU A 511 20.26 51.39 -52.67
C LEU A 511 20.89 50.10 -52.08
N PRO A 512 21.32 50.15 -50.82
CA PRO A 512 21.19 49.06 -49.86
C PRO A 512 19.80 49.08 -49.18
N ASP A 513 19.28 47.91 -48.83
CA ASP A 513 18.01 47.73 -48.09
C ASP A 513 18.10 48.21 -46.61
N PRO A 514 16.96 48.42 -45.91
CA PRO A 514 16.96 48.79 -44.50
C PRO A 514 17.33 47.59 -43.61
N GLY A 515 18.37 47.75 -42.78
CA GLY A 515 18.85 46.71 -41.88
C GLY A 515 19.24 47.23 -40.50
N THR A 516 18.45 46.83 -39.50
CA THR A 516 18.84 46.57 -38.09
C THR A 516 20.05 47.32 -37.51
N ILE A 517 19.79 48.24 -36.57
CA ILE A 517 19.75 47.93 -35.13
C ILE A 517 18.50 48.60 -34.53
#